data_AF-A0A6J2I8N7-F1
#
_entry.id   AF-A0A6J2I8N7-F1
#
_cell.length_a   1.000
_cell.length_b   1.000
_cell.length_c   1.000
_cell.angle_alpha   90.00
_cell.angle_beta   90.00
_cell.angle_gamma   90.00
#
_symmetry.space_group_name_H-M   'P 1'
#
loop_
_entity.id
_entity.type
_entity.pdbx_description
1 polymer ?
#
loop_
_entity_poly.entity_id
_entity_poly.type
_entity_poly.pdbx_seq_one_letter_code
_entity_poly.pdbx_strand_id
1 'polypeptide(L)'
;MAARWPDAELARQLFFEGAAVVVLDVPEGTEFGIDYSAWAVGPRFRGVKMVPPGLHFVHCSAGRAGGGRDTGPRSGRFLSLRRREVRVLRWDPAGEAVRPEPPGEGEALRESLRELDAFLGPYPYETLKKWVSLTSFISEAAAEQLQPESGEICAFAEVLLEPAGRHTRDRAGQHRPPLGAECQSYAEGLARLPRMRPRAGTQIRFTELPRQLYPDGATPEEITRHSMDLSYALERVMEQRYPGRPLELLGELQFAFICFLIGNVYDAFEHWKRLLNILCRSEDAIGKYQDLYINLISVLYHQLNEIPADFFVDIVSQDNFLTSTLQVLFSCMCSAAVDETLRKKAEKFKAHLTKKFKWDFEAEPDDCAPVVVELPEGVQVD
;
A
#
# COMPACT_ATOMS: atom_id res chain seq x y z
N MET A 1 -3.04 25.48 13.72
CA MET A 1 -4.19 25.56 14.65
C MET A 1 -3.87 24.64 15.81
N ALA A 2 -3.88 25.13 17.05
CA ALA A 2 -3.59 24.29 18.22
C ALA A 2 -4.63 23.17 18.32
N ALA A 3 -4.16 21.92 18.43
CA ALA A 3 -5.01 20.74 18.54
C ALA A 3 -5.98 20.93 19.72
N ARG A 4 -7.29 20.79 19.45
CA ARG A 4 -8.30 20.75 20.52
C ARG A 4 -8.14 19.40 21.23
N TRP A 5 -7.43 19.43 22.34
CA TRP A 5 -7.30 18.29 23.22
C TRP A 5 -8.69 17.84 23.70
N PRO A 6 -8.95 16.52 23.84
CA PRO A 6 -10.17 16.05 24.48
C PRO A 6 -10.33 16.68 25.87
N ASP A 7 -11.56 16.92 26.30
CA ASP A 7 -11.85 17.38 27.66
C ASP A 7 -11.16 16.46 28.69
N ALA A 8 -10.75 17.01 29.84
CA ALA A 8 -9.94 16.32 30.84
C ALA A 8 -10.58 15.01 31.32
N GLU A 9 -11.91 14.95 31.36
CA GLU A 9 -12.65 13.73 31.68
C GLU A 9 -12.51 12.66 30.59
N LEU A 10 -12.69 13.04 29.33
CA LEU A 10 -12.51 12.14 28.18
C LEU A 10 -11.06 11.64 28.11
N ALA A 11 -10.07 12.50 28.33
CA ALA A 11 -8.67 12.09 28.35
C ALA A 11 -8.38 11.03 29.44
N ARG A 12 -8.98 11.18 30.63
CA ARG A 12 -8.88 10.17 31.69
C ARG A 12 -9.54 8.85 31.31
N GLN A 13 -10.74 8.91 30.71
CA GLN A 13 -11.42 7.70 30.21
C GLN A 13 -10.56 7.00 29.16
N LEU A 14 -10.08 7.72 28.15
CA LEU A 14 -9.22 7.18 27.10
C LEU A 14 -7.91 6.61 27.63
N PHE A 15 -7.34 7.17 28.70
CA PHE A 15 -6.13 6.64 29.33
C PHE A 15 -6.36 5.24 29.92
N PHE A 16 -7.50 5.00 30.58
CA PHE A 16 -7.81 3.72 31.19
C PHE A 16 -8.43 2.71 30.21
N GLU A 17 -9.10 3.20 29.18
CA GLU A 17 -9.86 2.37 28.24
C GLU A 17 -9.12 2.08 26.94
N GLY A 18 -8.31 3.02 26.47
CA GLY A 18 -7.46 2.86 25.30
C GLY A 18 -6.33 1.88 25.55
N ALA A 19 -5.78 1.36 24.46
CA ALA A 19 -4.53 0.65 24.46
C ALA A 19 -3.34 1.61 24.65
N ALA A 20 -2.19 1.04 24.97
CA ALA A 20 -0.91 1.73 24.97
C ALA A 20 0.12 0.90 24.18
N VAL A 21 0.96 1.59 23.41
CA VAL A 21 2.13 1.01 22.75
C VAL A 21 3.35 1.57 23.44
N VAL A 22 4.05 0.74 24.21
CA VAL A 22 5.29 1.09 24.89
C VAL A 22 6.46 0.70 23.99
N VAL A 23 7.39 1.61 23.76
CA VAL A 23 8.61 1.36 22.99
C VAL A 23 9.83 1.50 23.88
N LEU A 24 10.68 0.47 23.88
CA LEU A 24 11.86 0.37 24.72
C LEU A 24 13.14 0.50 23.88
N ASP A 25 14.15 1.14 24.46
CA ASP A 25 15.51 1.26 23.93
C ASP A 25 15.63 1.90 22.53
N VAL A 26 14.62 2.67 22.11
CA VAL A 26 14.65 3.39 20.83
C VAL A 26 15.64 4.57 20.92
N PRO A 27 16.63 4.67 20.03
CA PRO A 27 17.61 5.75 20.05
C PRO A 27 16.99 7.13 19.90
N GLU A 28 17.54 8.13 20.58
CA GLU A 28 17.16 9.53 20.41
C GLU A 28 17.42 9.98 18.95
N GLY A 29 16.48 10.73 18.38
CA GLY A 29 16.52 11.18 17.00
C GLY A 29 15.96 10.18 15.98
N THR A 30 15.68 8.93 16.37
CA THR A 30 14.90 8.00 15.55
C THR A 30 13.49 8.55 15.35
N GLU A 31 12.98 8.48 14.13
CA GLU A 31 11.59 8.79 13.87
C GLU A 31 10.73 7.59 14.27
N PHE A 32 9.73 7.81 15.12
CA PHE A 32 8.73 6.81 15.47
C PHE A 32 7.34 7.35 15.15
N GLY A 33 6.52 6.52 14.51
CA GLY A 33 5.16 6.89 14.18
C GLY A 33 4.15 5.78 14.42
N ILE A 34 2.91 6.22 14.60
CA ILE A 34 1.72 5.39 14.63
C ILE A 34 0.71 6.00 13.66
N ASP A 35 0.24 5.18 12.73
CA ASP A 35 -0.64 5.57 11.65
C ASP A 35 -0.06 6.76 10.88
N TYR A 36 -0.77 7.89 10.84
CA TYR A 36 -0.40 9.09 10.09
C TYR A 36 0.53 10.05 10.81
N SER A 37 0.87 9.79 12.07
CA SER A 37 1.67 10.72 12.85
C SER A 37 3.00 10.10 13.19
N ALA A 38 4.05 10.91 13.05
CA ALA A 38 5.41 10.55 13.37
C ALA A 38 6.06 11.68 14.15
N TRP A 39 6.97 11.32 15.03
CA TRP A 39 7.74 12.26 15.85
C TRP A 39 9.17 11.78 15.98
N ALA A 40 10.11 12.71 16.14
CA ALA A 40 11.46 12.38 16.57
C ALA A 40 11.43 11.93 18.04
N VAL A 41 11.98 10.75 18.32
CA VAL A 41 12.12 10.21 19.66
C VAL A 41 13.07 11.10 20.45
N GLY A 42 12.58 11.67 21.56
CA GLY A 42 13.37 12.43 22.53
C GLY A 42 13.77 11.57 23.74
N PRO A 43 14.56 12.12 24.68
CA PRO A 43 15.17 11.36 25.78
C PRO A 43 14.17 10.75 26.79
N ARG A 44 12.92 11.25 26.77
CA ARG A 44 11.84 10.79 27.65
C ARG A 44 10.76 10.01 26.93
N PHE A 45 10.79 9.93 25.61
CA PHE A 45 9.72 9.28 24.87
C PHE A 45 9.80 7.77 25.06
N ARG A 46 8.70 7.14 25.47
CA ARG A 46 8.59 5.69 25.67
C ARG A 46 7.36 5.08 25.01
N GLY A 47 6.72 5.81 24.10
CA GLY A 47 5.59 5.30 23.30
C GLY A 47 4.33 6.15 23.35
N VAL A 48 3.20 5.53 23.03
CA VAL A 48 1.91 6.19 22.80
C VAL A 48 0.82 5.57 23.68
N LYS A 49 0.04 6.41 24.35
CA LYS A 49 -1.12 6.05 25.20
C LYS A 49 -2.41 6.48 24.55
N MET A 50 -3.54 6.00 25.10
CA MET A 50 -4.88 6.35 24.63
C MET A 50 -5.11 5.90 23.18
N VAL A 51 -4.48 4.82 22.74
CA VAL A 51 -4.66 4.29 21.39
C VAL A 51 -6.03 3.61 21.32
N PRO A 52 -6.91 3.96 20.36
CA PRO A 52 -8.19 3.30 20.24
C PRO A 52 -8.01 1.80 19.93
N PRO A 53 -8.97 0.93 20.28
CA PRO A 53 -8.89 -0.47 19.88
C PRO A 53 -9.09 -0.61 18.36
N GLY A 54 -8.36 -1.53 17.75
CA GLY A 54 -8.41 -1.78 16.31
C GLY A 54 -7.02 -1.98 15.70
N LEU A 55 -6.99 -1.91 14.37
CA LEU A 55 -5.76 -2.04 13.59
C LEU A 55 -4.99 -0.72 13.60
N HIS A 56 -3.68 -0.78 13.82
CA HIS A 56 -2.76 0.36 13.76
C HIS A 56 -1.50 -0.03 13.00
N PHE A 57 -0.86 0.94 12.32
CA PHE A 57 0.43 0.73 11.68
C PHE A 57 1.51 1.50 12.43
N VAL A 58 2.38 0.79 13.12
CA VAL A 58 3.53 1.37 13.81
C VAL A 58 4.73 1.32 12.87
N HIS A 59 5.47 2.41 12.77
CA HIS A 59 6.63 2.51 11.89
C HIS A 59 7.75 3.30 12.54
N CYS A 60 8.97 3.05 12.09
CA CYS A 60 10.16 3.77 12.50
C CYS A 60 11.14 3.96 11.35
N SER A 61 11.91 5.03 11.43
CA SER A 61 13.04 5.30 10.53
C SER A 61 14.23 5.73 11.39
N ALA A 62 15.29 4.93 11.37
CA ALA A 62 16.47 5.14 12.21
C ALA A 62 17.07 6.54 11.99
N GLY A 63 17.35 7.25 13.08
CA GLY A 63 18.01 8.56 13.01
C GLY A 63 19.51 8.42 12.76
N ARG A 64 20.10 9.37 12.03
CA ARG A 64 21.55 9.41 11.85
C ARG A 64 22.28 9.67 13.18
N ALA A 65 23.30 8.86 13.48
CA ALA A 65 24.22 9.10 14.59
C ALA A 65 24.91 10.47 14.42
N GLY A 66 24.74 11.35 15.41
CA GLY A 66 25.36 12.69 15.43
C GLY A 66 24.43 13.86 15.09
N GLY A 67 23.14 13.62 14.87
CA GLY A 67 22.14 14.69 14.70
C GLY A 67 22.11 15.27 13.29
N GLY A 68 21.16 14.79 12.49
CA GLY A 68 20.87 15.28 11.14
C GLY A 68 19.40 15.06 10.79
N ARG A 69 18.93 15.63 9.67
CA ARG A 69 17.55 15.41 9.17
C ARG A 69 17.39 14.13 8.36
N ASP A 70 18.49 13.49 7.98
CA ASP A 70 18.47 12.28 7.18
C ASP A 70 18.06 11.10 8.06
N THR A 71 17.05 10.36 7.62
CA THR A 71 16.56 9.15 8.26
C THR A 71 16.88 7.92 7.40
N GLY A 72 17.07 6.78 8.07
CA GLY A 72 17.22 5.49 7.43
C GLY A 72 15.92 5.02 6.77
N PRO A 73 15.98 3.90 6.02
CA PRO A 73 14.79 3.33 5.43
C PRO A 73 13.74 3.02 6.48
N ARG A 74 12.47 3.17 6.11
CA ARG A 74 11.36 2.93 7.02
C ARG A 74 11.12 1.43 7.20
N SER A 75 10.93 1.03 8.45
CA SER A 75 10.39 -0.28 8.83
C SER A 75 9.08 -0.07 9.60
N GLY A 76 8.17 -1.04 9.52
CA GLY A 76 6.88 -0.93 10.17
C GLY A 76 6.14 -2.26 10.29
N ARG A 77 5.01 -2.22 11.00
CA ARG A 77 4.21 -3.38 11.37
C ARG A 77 2.78 -2.97 11.66
N PHE A 78 1.84 -3.80 11.24
CA PHE A 78 0.46 -3.72 11.69
C PHE A 78 0.28 -4.42 13.03
N LEU A 79 -0.41 -3.75 13.95
CA LEU A 79 -0.79 -4.24 15.27
C LEU A 79 -2.31 -4.17 15.40
N SER A 80 -2.93 -5.28 15.79
CA SER A 80 -4.31 -5.29 16.27
C SER A 80 -4.29 -5.13 17.78
N LEU A 81 -4.82 -4.01 18.27
CA LEU A 81 -4.81 -3.65 19.69
C LEU A 81 -6.21 -3.79 20.28
N ARG A 82 -6.31 -4.48 21.41
CA ARG A 82 -7.55 -4.64 22.16
C ARG A 82 -7.73 -3.52 23.17
N ARG A 83 -8.97 -3.35 23.64
CA ARG A 83 -9.31 -2.38 24.68
C ARG A 83 -8.46 -2.63 25.93
N ARG A 84 -7.81 -1.58 26.42
CA ARG A 84 -6.84 -1.61 27.53
C ARG A 84 -5.61 -2.49 27.29
N GLU A 85 -5.29 -2.92 26.08
CA GLU A 85 -4.07 -3.69 25.86
C GLU A 85 -2.82 -2.81 26.02
N VAL A 86 -1.76 -3.34 26.62
CA VAL A 86 -0.43 -2.71 26.59
C VAL A 86 0.46 -3.56 25.71
N ARG A 87 0.82 -3.04 24.54
CA ARG A 87 1.76 -3.71 23.63
C ARG A 87 3.15 -3.14 23.83
N VAL A 88 4.14 -4.01 24.03
CA VAL A 88 5.53 -3.63 24.24
C VAL A 88 6.32 -3.96 22.99
N LEU A 89 7.07 -2.98 22.50
CA LEU A 89 8.03 -3.14 21.41
C LEU A 89 9.42 -2.76 21.91
N ARG A 90 10.45 -3.47 21.45
CA ARG A 90 11.85 -3.16 21.75
C ARG A 90 12.63 -2.89 20.49
N TRP A 91 13.51 -1.91 20.54
CA TRP A 91 14.45 -1.62 19.47
C TRP A 91 15.45 -2.78 19.29
N ASP A 92 15.60 -3.24 18.05
CA ASP A 92 16.65 -4.14 17.62
C ASP A 92 17.74 -3.34 16.89
N PRO A 93 18.91 -3.12 17.51
CA PRO A 93 20.00 -2.35 16.89
C PRO A 93 20.55 -2.98 15.61
N ALA A 94 20.43 -4.29 15.42
CA ALA A 94 20.97 -4.96 14.24
C ALA A 94 20.06 -4.81 13.02
N GLY A 95 18.75 -4.82 13.23
CA GLY A 95 17.73 -4.62 12.20
C GLY A 95 17.29 -3.17 12.02
N GLU A 96 17.70 -2.27 12.91
CA GLU A 96 17.24 -0.87 12.96
C GLU A 96 15.70 -0.75 12.95
N ALA A 97 15.05 -1.61 13.74
CA ALA A 97 13.59 -1.74 13.75
C ALA A 97 13.05 -2.06 15.14
N VAL A 98 11.76 -1.81 15.35
CA VAL A 98 11.05 -2.17 16.58
C VAL A 98 10.41 -3.56 16.44
N ARG A 99 10.72 -4.46 17.38
CA ARG A 99 10.16 -5.82 17.45
C ARG A 99 9.20 -5.97 18.62
N PRO A 100 8.09 -6.71 18.48
CA PRO A 100 7.20 -6.94 19.61
C PRO A 100 7.84 -7.87 20.63
N GLU A 101 7.65 -7.53 21.90
CA GLU A 101 7.96 -8.40 23.02
C GLU A 101 6.81 -9.37 23.30
N PRO A 102 7.05 -10.48 24.01
CA PRO A 102 6.01 -11.41 24.41
C PRO A 102 4.88 -10.72 25.22
N PRO A 103 3.62 -11.18 25.11
CA PRO A 103 2.47 -10.56 25.79
C PRO A 103 2.64 -10.36 27.31
N GLY A 104 3.39 -11.23 27.98
CA GLY A 104 3.64 -11.15 29.42
C GLY A 104 4.34 -9.87 29.87
N GLU A 105 5.19 -9.25 29.04
CA GLU A 105 5.78 -7.94 29.38
C GLU A 105 4.73 -6.84 29.42
N GLY A 106 3.77 -6.87 28.49
CA GLY A 106 2.65 -5.92 28.44
C GLY A 106 1.74 -6.04 29.66
N GLU A 107 1.45 -7.27 30.09
CA GLU A 107 0.66 -7.54 31.29
C GLU A 107 1.33 -7.01 32.56
N ALA A 108 2.66 -7.15 32.68
CA ALA A 108 3.41 -6.60 33.81
C ALA A 108 3.43 -5.06 33.79
N LEU A 109 3.72 -4.45 32.63
CA LEU A 109 3.79 -2.99 32.47
C LEU A 109 2.44 -2.30 32.65
N ARG A 110 1.33 -3.03 32.47
CA ARG A 110 -0.02 -2.53 32.70
C ARG A 110 -0.22 -2.04 34.14
N GLU A 111 0.33 -2.73 35.13
CA GLU A 111 0.19 -2.34 36.54
C GLU A 111 0.87 -1.00 36.82
N SER A 112 2.01 -0.76 36.16
CA SER A 112 2.80 0.47 36.26
C SER A 112 2.47 1.53 35.21
N LEU A 113 1.41 1.37 34.41
CA LEU A 113 1.09 2.29 33.30
C LEU A 113 0.94 3.76 33.76
N ARG A 114 0.44 3.97 34.99
CA ARG A 114 0.32 5.30 35.61
C ARG A 114 1.67 6.00 35.81
N GLU A 115 2.71 5.24 36.12
CA GLU A 115 4.07 5.77 36.29
C GLU A 115 4.70 6.13 34.94
N LEU A 116 4.29 5.43 33.88
CA LEU A 116 4.72 5.68 32.51
C LEU A 116 3.98 6.84 31.84
N ASP A 117 2.89 7.34 32.42
CA ASP A 117 2.02 8.35 31.81
C ASP A 117 2.78 9.60 31.33
N ALA A 118 3.79 10.03 32.10
CA ALA A 118 4.63 11.20 31.79
C ALA A 118 5.65 10.97 30.66
N PHE A 119 5.80 9.73 30.19
CA PHE A 119 6.72 9.32 29.12
C PHE A 119 5.98 8.87 27.86
N LEU A 120 4.64 8.76 27.91
CA LEU A 120 3.80 8.34 26.81
C LEU A 120 3.09 9.53 26.17
N GLY A 121 3.26 9.67 24.86
CA GLY A 121 2.54 10.64 24.05
C GLY A 121 1.08 10.24 23.85
N PRO A 122 0.14 11.18 23.77
CA PRO A 122 -1.25 10.90 23.39
C PRO A 122 -1.34 10.32 21.97
N TYR A 123 -2.29 9.44 21.72
CA TYR A 123 -2.67 9.12 20.35
C TYR A 123 -3.27 10.37 19.65
N PRO A 124 -2.92 10.65 18.38
CA PRO A 124 -3.38 11.82 17.64
C PRO A 124 -4.80 11.62 17.09
N TYR A 125 -5.81 11.86 17.92
CA TYR A 125 -7.22 11.69 17.56
C TYR A 125 -7.71 12.54 16.38
N GLU A 126 -6.96 13.58 16.01
CA GLU A 126 -7.24 14.43 14.85
C GLU A 126 -7.09 13.70 13.51
N THR A 127 -6.24 12.67 13.43
CA THR A 127 -6.06 11.84 12.22
C THR A 127 -6.86 10.53 12.28
N LEU A 128 -7.55 10.22 13.39
CA LEU A 128 -8.27 8.96 13.59
C LEU A 128 -9.33 8.69 12.51
N LYS A 129 -10.14 9.70 12.16
CA LYS A 129 -11.19 9.54 11.13
C LYS A 129 -10.60 9.14 9.78
N LYS A 130 -9.47 9.76 9.43
CA LYS A 130 -8.72 9.46 8.21
C LYS A 130 -8.18 8.03 8.26
N TRP A 131 -7.54 7.65 9.37
CA TRP A 131 -7.04 6.29 9.56
C TRP A 131 -8.14 5.22 9.40
N VAL A 132 -9.28 5.41 10.07
CA VAL A 132 -10.44 4.49 9.97
C VAL A 132 -10.96 4.39 8.54
N SER A 133 -11.07 5.51 7.82
CA SER A 133 -11.53 5.51 6.42
C SER A 133 -10.59 4.76 5.46
N LEU A 134 -9.28 4.69 5.78
CA LEU A 134 -8.27 4.06 4.94
C LEU A 134 -8.00 2.61 5.28
N THR A 135 -8.51 2.15 6.42
CA THR A 135 -8.32 0.78 6.93
C THR A 135 -9.63 0.04 7.16
N SER A 136 -10.77 0.60 6.72
CA SER A 136 -12.12 0.10 6.99
C SER A 136 -12.39 -1.33 6.52
N PHE A 137 -11.64 -1.85 5.54
CA PHE A 137 -11.75 -3.21 5.01
C PHE A 137 -10.59 -4.12 5.44
N ILE A 138 -9.58 -3.58 6.14
CA ILE A 138 -8.47 -4.41 6.63
C ILE A 138 -8.90 -5.06 7.95
N SER A 139 -9.28 -6.34 7.88
CA SER A 139 -9.53 -7.14 9.08
C SER A 139 -8.21 -7.54 9.77
N GLU A 140 -8.29 -7.90 11.05
CA GLU A 140 -7.15 -8.46 11.80
C GLU A 140 -6.55 -9.68 11.06
N ALA A 141 -7.41 -10.59 10.59
CA ALA A 141 -6.99 -11.76 9.81
C ALA A 141 -6.32 -11.36 8.47
N ALA A 142 -6.86 -10.36 7.76
CA ALA A 142 -6.25 -9.88 6.52
C ALA A 142 -4.87 -9.26 6.77
N ALA A 143 -4.74 -8.42 7.81
CA ALA A 143 -3.46 -7.83 8.18
C ALA A 143 -2.42 -8.88 8.59
N GLU A 144 -2.82 -9.89 9.37
CA GLU A 144 -1.95 -11.02 9.72
C GLU A 144 -1.54 -11.82 8.49
N GLN A 145 -2.48 -12.10 7.57
CA GLN A 145 -2.24 -12.90 6.38
C GLN A 145 -1.37 -12.19 5.33
N LEU A 146 -1.51 -10.87 5.17
CA LEU A 146 -0.77 -10.07 4.18
C LEU A 146 0.61 -9.63 4.66
N GLN A 147 0.79 -9.37 5.96
CA GLN A 147 2.10 -9.01 6.51
C GLN A 147 3.17 -10.08 6.23
N PRO A 148 4.46 -9.74 6.22
CA PRO A 148 5.54 -10.73 6.16
C PRO A 148 5.53 -11.72 7.33
N GLU A 149 6.19 -12.87 7.20
CA GLU A 149 6.30 -13.85 8.31
C GLU A 149 7.14 -13.32 9.47
N SER A 150 8.10 -12.44 9.17
CA SER A 150 8.81 -11.65 10.18
C SER A 150 7.91 -10.67 10.95
N GLY A 151 6.73 -10.36 10.39
CA GLY A 151 5.84 -9.30 10.84
C GLY A 151 6.39 -7.89 10.60
N GLU A 152 7.45 -7.76 9.83
CA GLU A 152 8.14 -6.48 9.57
C GLU A 152 8.07 -6.13 8.10
N ILE A 153 7.52 -4.95 7.79
CA ILE A 153 7.39 -4.36 6.47
C ILE A 153 8.48 -3.30 6.32
N CYS A 154 9.40 -3.49 5.38
CA CYS A 154 10.49 -2.55 5.12
C CYS A 154 10.30 -1.85 3.78
N ALA A 155 10.71 -0.57 3.72
CA ALA A 155 10.69 0.25 2.50
C ALA A 155 11.53 -0.33 1.35
N PHE A 156 12.46 -1.24 1.66
CA PHE A 156 13.28 -1.95 0.68
C PHE A 156 13.20 -3.47 0.90
N ALA A 157 13.32 -4.22 -0.19
CA ALA A 157 13.39 -5.66 -0.15
C ALA A 157 14.75 -6.14 0.37
N GLU A 158 14.74 -6.96 1.42
CA GLU A 158 15.94 -7.67 1.84
C GLU A 158 16.27 -8.77 0.83
N VAL A 159 17.39 -8.65 0.11
CA VAL A 159 17.80 -9.60 -0.92
C VAL A 159 19.09 -10.32 -0.54
N LEU A 160 19.16 -11.59 -0.91
CA LEU A 160 20.30 -12.47 -0.71
C LEU A 160 20.91 -12.83 -2.07
N LEU A 161 22.23 -12.87 -2.13
CA LEU A 161 22.95 -13.30 -3.32
C LEU A 161 22.75 -14.80 -3.57
N GLU A 162 22.55 -15.17 -4.84
CA GLU A 162 22.45 -16.56 -5.28
C GLU A 162 23.50 -16.86 -6.37
N PRO A 163 24.49 -17.75 -6.13
CA PRO A 163 24.82 -18.41 -4.86
C PRO A 163 25.39 -17.42 -3.81
N ALA A 164 25.33 -17.77 -2.52
CA ALA A 164 25.61 -16.88 -1.37
C ALA A 164 27.00 -16.20 -1.36
N GLY A 165 27.90 -16.54 -2.28
CA GLY A 165 29.19 -15.86 -2.48
C GLY A 165 30.16 -16.00 -1.31
N ARG A 166 29.90 -16.93 -0.38
CA ARG A 166 30.66 -17.15 0.85
C ARG A 166 32.00 -17.83 0.58
N HIS A 167 32.09 -18.58 -0.51
CA HIS A 167 33.29 -19.32 -0.88
C HIS A 167 33.86 -18.84 -2.21
N THR A 168 35.18 -18.98 -2.38
CA THR A 168 35.87 -18.69 -3.66
C THR A 168 35.29 -19.50 -4.83
N ARG A 169 34.81 -20.72 -4.58
CA ARG A 169 34.11 -21.55 -5.59
C ARG A 169 32.82 -20.90 -6.12
N ASP A 170 32.12 -20.15 -5.29
CA ASP A 170 30.87 -19.47 -5.67
C ASP A 170 31.16 -18.32 -6.65
N ARG A 171 32.37 -17.76 -6.58
CA ARG A 171 32.84 -16.71 -7.50
C ARG A 171 33.25 -17.27 -8.86
N ALA A 172 33.69 -18.53 -8.92
CA ALA A 172 34.06 -19.18 -10.18
C ALA A 172 32.83 -19.51 -11.06
N GLY A 173 31.66 -19.76 -10.44
CA GLY A 173 30.40 -19.98 -11.14
C GLY A 173 29.65 -18.69 -11.53
N GLN A 174 30.06 -17.54 -11.00
CA GLN A 174 29.58 -16.25 -11.45
C GLN A 174 30.43 -15.87 -12.67
N HIS A 175 29.84 -15.83 -13.87
CA HIS A 175 30.50 -15.51 -15.13
C HIS A 175 30.92 -14.02 -15.18
N ARG A 176 31.76 -13.60 -14.23
CA ARG A 176 32.17 -12.21 -14.05
C ARG A 176 33.06 -11.83 -15.23
N PRO A 177 32.71 -10.77 -15.97
CA PRO A 177 33.57 -10.30 -17.04
C PRO A 177 34.91 -9.79 -16.48
N PRO A 178 35.98 -9.78 -17.29
CA PRO A 178 37.22 -9.09 -16.94
C PRO A 178 36.94 -7.64 -16.54
N LEU A 179 37.68 -7.11 -15.56
CA LEU A 179 37.56 -5.72 -15.14
C LEU A 179 37.76 -4.80 -16.36
N GLY A 180 36.77 -3.95 -16.65
CA GLY A 180 36.82 -3.00 -17.78
C GLY A 180 36.26 -3.53 -19.11
N ALA A 181 35.73 -4.76 -19.17
CA ALA A 181 35.03 -5.23 -20.36
C ALA A 181 33.63 -4.60 -20.44
N GLU A 182 33.42 -3.72 -21.41
CA GLU A 182 32.11 -3.14 -21.72
C GLU A 182 31.11 -4.25 -22.11
N CYS A 183 29.81 -3.98 -21.86
CA CYS A 183 28.74 -4.87 -22.32
C CYS A 183 28.43 -4.52 -23.77
N GLN A 184 28.35 -5.52 -24.65
CA GLN A 184 28.01 -5.32 -26.06
C GLN A 184 26.49 -5.21 -26.27
N SER A 185 25.69 -5.62 -25.27
CA SER A 185 24.24 -5.49 -25.27
C SER A 185 23.65 -5.35 -23.86
N TYR A 186 22.41 -4.86 -23.79
CA TYR A 186 21.65 -4.81 -22.53
C TYR A 186 21.41 -6.20 -21.93
N ALA A 187 21.09 -7.19 -22.76
CA ALA A 187 20.87 -8.57 -22.33
C ALA A 187 22.13 -9.18 -21.70
N GLU A 188 23.30 -8.89 -22.27
CA GLU A 188 24.58 -9.28 -21.70
C GLU A 188 24.84 -8.56 -20.36
N GLY A 189 24.54 -7.27 -20.28
CA GLY A 189 24.60 -6.50 -19.03
C GLY A 189 23.76 -7.13 -17.93
N LEU A 190 22.50 -7.47 -18.23
CA LEU A 190 21.60 -8.17 -17.28
C LEU A 190 22.14 -9.53 -16.86
N ALA A 191 22.65 -10.32 -17.82
CA ALA A 191 23.18 -11.65 -17.55
C ALA A 191 24.44 -11.61 -16.67
N ARG A 192 25.19 -10.50 -16.69
CA ARG A 192 26.38 -10.26 -15.85
C ARG A 192 26.03 -9.80 -14.44
N LEU A 193 24.80 -9.31 -14.18
CA LEU A 193 24.40 -8.86 -12.85
C LEU A 193 24.35 -10.04 -11.86
N PRO A 194 24.71 -9.83 -10.58
CA PRO A 194 24.55 -10.86 -9.57
C PRO A 194 23.08 -11.23 -9.41
N ARG A 195 22.78 -12.53 -9.40
CA ARG A 195 21.42 -13.00 -9.13
C ARG A 195 21.10 -12.76 -7.66
N MET A 196 20.06 -11.96 -7.43
CA MET A 196 19.56 -11.64 -6.09
C MET A 196 18.18 -12.29 -5.94
N ARG A 197 17.94 -12.92 -4.79
CA ARG A 197 16.63 -13.46 -4.42
C ARG A 197 16.15 -12.79 -3.13
N PRO A 198 14.88 -12.40 -3.03
CA PRO A 198 14.34 -11.91 -1.77
C PRO A 198 14.52 -12.92 -0.63
N ARG A 199 14.79 -12.45 0.58
CA ARG A 199 14.87 -13.29 1.77
C ARG A 199 13.49 -13.89 2.06
N ALA A 200 13.46 -15.18 2.39
CA ALA A 200 12.22 -15.84 2.77
C ALA A 200 11.69 -15.25 4.10
N GLY A 201 10.39 -15.05 4.17
CA GLY A 201 9.70 -14.53 5.36
C GLY A 201 9.68 -12.99 5.51
N THR A 202 10.42 -12.23 4.68
CA THR A 202 10.43 -10.76 4.73
C THR A 202 9.54 -10.09 3.67
N GLN A 203 9.03 -10.86 2.73
CA GLN A 203 8.16 -10.37 1.66
C GLN A 203 6.73 -10.19 2.15
N ILE A 204 6.08 -9.10 1.71
CA ILE A 204 4.64 -8.92 1.88
C ILE A 204 3.94 -10.01 1.08
N ARG A 205 2.97 -10.68 1.69
CA ARG A 205 2.28 -11.85 1.13
C ARG A 205 1.02 -11.45 0.36
N PHE A 206 1.21 -10.53 -0.58
CA PHE A 206 0.19 -10.14 -1.55
C PHE A 206 -0.29 -11.32 -2.38
N THR A 207 -1.50 -11.20 -2.93
CA THR A 207 -2.04 -12.16 -3.88
C THR A 207 -1.26 -12.08 -5.18
N GLU A 208 -0.89 -13.24 -5.72
CA GLU A 208 -0.24 -13.31 -7.02
C GLU A 208 -1.24 -12.95 -8.13
N LEU A 209 -1.07 -11.75 -8.70
CA LEU A 209 -1.92 -11.29 -9.79
C LEU A 209 -1.57 -12.03 -11.09
N PRO A 210 -2.57 -12.58 -11.82
CA PRO A 210 -2.36 -13.35 -13.04
C PRO A 210 -1.52 -12.59 -14.07
N ARG A 211 -0.50 -13.25 -14.64
CA ARG A 211 0.24 -12.73 -15.79
C ARG A 211 -0.51 -12.99 -17.10
N GLN A 212 -1.20 -14.13 -17.18
CA GLN A 212 -2.08 -14.47 -18.28
C GLN A 212 -3.52 -14.14 -17.89
N LEU A 213 -4.14 -13.26 -18.66
CA LEU A 213 -5.45 -12.68 -18.37
C LEU A 213 -6.61 -13.48 -18.98
N TYR A 214 -6.32 -14.63 -19.59
CA TYR A 214 -7.27 -15.50 -20.30
C TYR A 214 -7.03 -16.98 -19.97
N PRO A 215 -8.02 -17.86 -20.22
CA PRO A 215 -7.89 -19.32 -20.02
C PRO A 215 -6.80 -19.98 -20.86
N ASP A 216 -6.27 -21.09 -20.37
CA ASP A 216 -5.33 -21.91 -21.13
C ASP A 216 -6.02 -22.50 -22.36
N GLY A 217 -5.39 -22.39 -23.52
CA GLY A 217 -5.96 -22.83 -24.80
C GLY A 217 -7.01 -21.90 -25.40
N ALA A 218 -7.14 -20.66 -24.89
CA ALA A 218 -8.06 -19.66 -25.43
C ALA A 218 -7.80 -19.38 -26.93
N THR A 219 -8.88 -19.27 -27.68
CA THR A 219 -8.87 -18.82 -29.08
C THR A 219 -8.46 -17.34 -29.18
N PRO A 220 -8.00 -16.85 -30.34
CA PRO A 220 -7.67 -15.43 -30.53
C PRO A 220 -8.82 -14.47 -30.17
N GLU A 221 -10.06 -14.89 -30.44
CA GLU A 221 -11.28 -14.15 -30.06
C GLU A 221 -11.42 -14.06 -28.54
N GLU A 222 -11.27 -15.18 -27.83
CA GLU A 222 -11.34 -15.22 -26.37
C GLU A 222 -10.19 -14.45 -25.71
N ILE A 223 -8.98 -14.51 -26.27
CA ILE A 223 -7.84 -13.71 -25.82
C ILE A 223 -8.17 -12.22 -25.91
N THR A 224 -8.74 -11.79 -27.03
CA THR A 224 -9.13 -10.38 -27.24
C THR A 224 -10.20 -9.99 -26.23
N ARG A 225 -11.25 -10.81 -26.09
CA ARG A 225 -12.34 -10.58 -25.14
C ARG A 225 -11.83 -10.39 -23.70
N HIS A 226 -11.01 -11.32 -23.21
CA HIS A 226 -10.47 -11.28 -21.85
C HIS A 226 -9.34 -10.25 -21.64
N SER A 227 -8.80 -9.67 -22.72
CA SER A 227 -7.85 -8.55 -22.64
C SER A 227 -8.55 -7.19 -22.62
N MET A 228 -9.74 -7.09 -23.23
CA MET A 228 -10.61 -5.91 -23.14
C MET A 228 -11.31 -5.85 -21.79
N ASP A 229 -11.83 -6.99 -21.30
CA ASP A 229 -12.47 -7.14 -20.01
C ASP A 229 -11.68 -8.10 -19.08
N LEU A 230 -11.13 -7.54 -18.00
CA LEU A 230 -10.32 -8.26 -17.02
C LEU A 230 -11.15 -9.03 -15.98
N SER A 231 -12.48 -9.11 -16.13
CA SER A 231 -13.38 -9.80 -15.20
C SER A 231 -12.96 -11.24 -14.93
N TYR A 232 -12.51 -11.97 -15.95
CA TYR A 232 -11.97 -13.33 -15.75
C TYR A 232 -10.74 -13.35 -14.84
N ALA A 233 -9.80 -12.41 -15.03
CA ALA A 233 -8.61 -12.33 -14.20
C ALA A 233 -8.96 -11.93 -12.75
N LEU A 234 -9.91 -11.00 -12.57
CA LEU A 234 -10.43 -10.61 -11.26
C LEU A 234 -11.08 -11.79 -10.53
N GLU A 235 -11.93 -12.54 -11.22
CA GLU A 235 -12.59 -13.72 -10.64
C GLU A 235 -11.59 -14.78 -10.20
N ARG A 236 -10.54 -15.03 -11.00
CA ARG A 236 -9.46 -15.94 -10.60
C ARG A 236 -8.75 -15.48 -9.32
N VAL A 237 -8.45 -14.19 -9.20
CA VAL A 237 -7.85 -13.62 -7.98
C VAL A 237 -8.77 -13.85 -6.77
N MET A 238 -10.06 -13.60 -6.95
CA MET A 238 -11.07 -13.77 -5.91
C MET A 238 -11.26 -15.25 -5.52
N GLU A 239 -11.34 -16.16 -6.48
CA GLU A 239 -11.50 -17.60 -6.22
C GLU A 239 -10.30 -18.21 -5.50
N GLN A 240 -9.08 -17.79 -5.87
CA GLN A 240 -7.85 -18.33 -5.31
C GLN A 240 -7.60 -17.85 -3.87
N ARG A 241 -7.90 -16.58 -3.58
CA ARG A 241 -7.53 -15.97 -2.28
C ARG A 241 -8.73 -15.63 -1.40
N TYR A 242 -9.85 -15.25 -2.00
CA TYR A 242 -11.02 -14.68 -1.31
C TYR A 242 -12.33 -15.42 -1.63
N PRO A 243 -12.37 -16.77 -1.57
CA PRO A 243 -13.53 -17.53 -2.00
C PRO A 243 -14.77 -17.12 -1.20
N GLY A 244 -15.81 -16.68 -1.90
CA GLY A 244 -17.07 -16.20 -1.32
C GLY A 244 -16.99 -14.88 -0.55
N ARG A 245 -15.83 -14.18 -0.55
CA ARG A 245 -15.59 -12.96 0.23
C ARG A 245 -14.98 -11.84 -0.63
N PRO A 246 -15.67 -11.37 -1.69
CA PRO A 246 -15.15 -10.35 -2.62
C PRO A 246 -14.62 -9.09 -1.94
N LEU A 247 -15.26 -8.65 -0.85
CA LEU A 247 -14.88 -7.42 -0.14
C LEU A 247 -13.51 -7.51 0.54
N GLU A 248 -12.97 -8.71 0.81
CA GLU A 248 -11.62 -8.85 1.37
C GLU A 248 -10.53 -8.39 0.40
N LEU A 249 -10.82 -8.36 -0.91
CA LEU A 249 -9.95 -7.77 -1.91
C LEU A 249 -9.73 -6.27 -1.67
N LEU A 250 -10.74 -5.56 -1.14
CA LEU A 250 -10.59 -4.15 -0.75
C LEU A 250 -9.68 -3.99 0.48
N GLY A 251 -9.66 -5.00 1.36
CA GLY A 251 -8.72 -5.07 2.48
C GLY A 251 -7.28 -5.16 1.99
N GLU A 252 -7.01 -6.00 0.99
CA GLU A 252 -5.68 -6.06 0.36
C GLU A 252 -5.33 -4.76 -0.37
N LEU A 253 -6.29 -4.15 -1.08
CA LEU A 253 -6.08 -2.87 -1.75
C LEU A 253 -5.74 -1.75 -0.75
N GLN A 254 -6.44 -1.68 0.38
CA GLN A 254 -6.15 -0.72 1.46
C GLN A 254 -4.82 -1.01 2.15
N PHE A 255 -4.51 -2.29 2.40
CA PHE A 255 -3.24 -2.70 2.98
C PHE A 255 -2.06 -2.28 2.08
N ALA A 256 -2.14 -2.56 0.79
CA ALA A 256 -1.13 -2.15 -0.19
C ALA A 256 -0.96 -0.62 -0.19
N PHE A 257 -2.06 0.12 -0.16
CA PHE A 257 -2.03 1.58 -0.10
C PHE A 257 -1.34 2.12 1.17
N ILE A 258 -1.61 1.55 2.35
CA ILE A 258 -0.93 1.97 3.60
C ILE A 258 0.56 1.64 3.56
N CYS A 259 0.93 0.44 3.10
CA CYS A 259 2.34 0.05 2.93
C CYS A 259 3.07 0.97 1.96
N PHE A 260 2.42 1.39 0.88
CA PHE A 260 2.94 2.37 -0.06
C PHE A 260 3.09 3.74 0.61
N LEU A 261 1.99 4.33 1.09
CA LEU A 261 1.93 5.75 1.47
C LEU A 261 2.64 6.03 2.80
N ILE A 262 2.51 5.14 3.77
CA ILE A 262 3.08 5.33 5.12
C ILE A 262 4.35 4.49 5.28
N GLY A 263 4.37 3.27 4.72
CA GLY A 263 5.53 2.37 4.78
C GLY A 263 6.63 2.70 3.77
N ASN A 264 6.38 3.59 2.81
CA ASN A 264 7.30 3.92 1.70
C ASN A 264 7.74 2.69 0.90
N VAL A 265 6.88 1.67 0.79
CA VAL A 265 7.17 0.43 0.07
C VAL A 265 6.77 0.56 -1.40
N TYR A 266 7.75 0.62 -2.29
CA TYR A 266 7.50 0.74 -3.73
C TYR A 266 6.78 -0.49 -4.32
N ASP A 267 7.13 -1.70 -3.89
CA ASP A 267 6.43 -2.92 -4.36
C ASP A 267 4.94 -2.91 -4.01
N ALA A 268 4.56 -2.30 -2.88
CA ALA A 268 3.17 -2.14 -2.49
C ALA A 268 2.42 -1.13 -3.39
N PHE A 269 3.12 -0.11 -3.89
CA PHE A 269 2.58 0.81 -4.89
C PHE A 269 2.32 0.11 -6.22
N GLU A 270 3.28 -0.66 -6.73
CA GLU A 270 3.10 -1.43 -7.97
C GLU A 270 2.00 -2.49 -7.84
N HIS A 271 1.87 -3.13 -6.67
CA HIS A 271 0.77 -4.04 -6.40
C HIS A 271 -0.58 -3.31 -6.37
N TRP A 272 -0.69 -2.20 -5.64
CA TRP A 272 -1.89 -1.37 -5.60
C TRP A 272 -2.33 -0.93 -6.99
N LYS A 273 -1.38 -0.47 -7.83
CA LYS A 273 -1.61 -0.13 -9.25
C LYS A 273 -2.22 -1.28 -10.05
N ARG A 274 -1.57 -2.44 -10.00
CA ARG A 274 -1.98 -3.62 -10.79
C ARG A 274 -3.34 -4.14 -10.34
N LEU A 275 -3.59 -4.18 -9.04
CA LEU A 275 -4.88 -4.61 -8.49
C LEU A 275 -5.99 -3.62 -8.86
N LEU A 276 -5.72 -2.31 -8.78
CA LEU A 276 -6.66 -1.28 -9.20
C LEU A 276 -6.98 -1.37 -10.70
N ASN A 277 -5.97 -1.61 -11.55
CA ASN A 277 -6.18 -1.81 -12.98
C ASN A 277 -7.10 -3.01 -13.28
N ILE A 278 -6.91 -4.14 -12.59
CA ILE A 278 -7.80 -5.31 -12.73
C ILE A 278 -9.23 -4.94 -12.32
N LEU A 279 -9.41 -4.32 -11.15
CA LEU A 279 -10.72 -3.91 -10.66
C LEU A 279 -11.43 -2.97 -11.64
N CYS A 280 -10.75 -1.95 -12.14
CA CYS A 280 -11.34 -0.91 -12.97
C CYS A 280 -11.64 -1.33 -14.41
N ARG A 281 -10.94 -2.34 -14.94
CA ARG A 281 -11.13 -2.86 -16.31
C ARG A 281 -11.95 -4.15 -16.35
N SER A 282 -12.71 -4.45 -15.30
CA SER A 282 -13.55 -5.65 -15.21
C SER A 282 -15.03 -5.29 -15.37
N GLU A 283 -15.51 -5.15 -16.60
CA GLU A 283 -16.87 -4.66 -16.89
C GLU A 283 -17.96 -5.63 -16.44
N ASP A 284 -17.88 -6.90 -16.83
CA ASP A 284 -18.83 -7.93 -16.41
C ASP A 284 -18.88 -8.07 -14.87
N ALA A 285 -17.74 -7.91 -14.21
CA ALA A 285 -17.63 -7.95 -12.75
C ALA A 285 -18.34 -6.78 -12.06
N ILE A 286 -18.43 -5.59 -12.69
CA ILE A 286 -19.16 -4.44 -12.14
C ILE A 286 -20.64 -4.79 -11.97
N GLY A 287 -21.25 -5.41 -12.99
CA GLY A 287 -22.64 -5.85 -12.94
C GLY A 287 -22.89 -6.93 -11.88
N LYS A 288 -21.94 -7.87 -11.74
CA LYS A 288 -22.03 -9.03 -10.83
C LYS A 288 -21.75 -8.70 -9.36
N TYR A 289 -20.77 -7.83 -9.09
CA TYR A 289 -20.27 -7.53 -7.74
C TYR A 289 -20.51 -6.07 -7.34
N GLN A 290 -21.73 -5.57 -7.51
CA GLN A 290 -22.05 -4.14 -7.30
C GLN A 290 -21.61 -3.61 -5.93
N ASP A 291 -21.82 -4.37 -4.86
CA ASP A 291 -21.39 -4.00 -3.51
C ASP A 291 -19.87 -3.79 -3.42
N LEU A 292 -19.07 -4.59 -4.14
CA LEU A 292 -17.61 -4.40 -4.21
C LEU A 292 -17.28 -3.04 -4.83
N TYR A 293 -17.93 -2.67 -5.92
CA TYR A 293 -17.66 -1.42 -6.64
C TYR A 293 -18.20 -0.18 -5.92
N ILE A 294 -19.35 -0.28 -5.24
CA ILE A 294 -19.86 0.77 -4.35
C ILE A 294 -18.80 1.08 -3.29
N ASN A 295 -18.22 0.03 -2.68
CA ASN A 295 -17.21 0.18 -1.65
C ASN A 295 -15.85 0.59 -2.22
N LEU A 296 -15.47 0.13 -3.41
CA LEU A 296 -14.28 0.57 -4.12
C LEU A 296 -14.28 2.09 -4.33
N ILE A 297 -15.39 2.68 -4.79
CA ILE A 297 -15.50 4.14 -4.92
C ILE A 297 -15.27 4.83 -3.57
N SER A 298 -15.85 4.30 -2.47
CA SER A 298 -15.59 4.85 -1.13
C SER A 298 -14.12 4.76 -0.75
N VAL A 299 -13.46 3.63 -1.02
CA VAL A 299 -12.03 3.41 -0.72
C VAL A 299 -11.18 4.41 -1.51
N LEU A 300 -11.38 4.50 -2.82
CA LEU A 300 -10.63 5.39 -3.70
C LEU A 300 -10.85 6.86 -3.36
N TYR A 301 -12.07 7.25 -2.99
CA TYR A 301 -12.34 8.61 -2.52
C TYR A 301 -11.43 9.01 -1.35
N HIS A 302 -11.27 8.14 -0.35
CA HIS A 302 -10.42 8.44 0.79
C HIS A 302 -8.93 8.33 0.42
N GLN A 303 -8.52 7.29 -0.30
CA GLN A 303 -7.12 7.08 -0.70
C GLN A 303 -6.58 8.24 -1.54
N LEU A 304 -7.28 8.62 -2.62
CA LEU A 304 -6.85 9.70 -3.50
C LEU A 304 -6.84 11.05 -2.80
N ASN A 305 -7.64 11.23 -1.74
CA ASN A 305 -7.60 12.47 -0.96
C ASN A 305 -6.29 12.65 -0.19
N GLU A 306 -5.56 11.58 0.08
CA GLU A 306 -4.29 11.60 0.82
C GLU A 306 -3.05 11.69 -0.04
N ILE A 307 -3.18 11.44 -1.35
CA ILE A 307 -2.08 11.59 -2.26
C ILE A 307 -1.93 13.08 -2.62
N PRO A 308 -0.74 13.68 -2.41
CA PRO A 308 -0.47 15.05 -2.82
C PRO A 308 -0.69 15.26 -4.32
N ALA A 309 -1.16 16.44 -4.74
CA ALA A 309 -1.50 16.69 -6.15
C ALA A 309 -0.28 16.65 -7.08
N ASP A 310 0.88 17.10 -6.57
CA ASP A 310 2.20 17.02 -7.19
C ASP A 310 2.67 15.59 -7.39
N PHE A 311 2.32 14.66 -6.50
CA PHE A 311 2.64 13.25 -6.70
C PHE A 311 2.12 12.75 -8.05
N PHE A 312 0.90 13.13 -8.48
CA PHE A 312 0.34 12.72 -9.78
C PHE A 312 1.02 13.35 -10.99
N VAL A 313 1.78 14.43 -10.80
CA VAL A 313 2.57 15.10 -11.84
C VAL A 313 3.96 14.47 -11.94
N ASP A 314 4.53 14.04 -10.81
CA ASP A 314 5.95 13.64 -10.67
C ASP A 314 6.24 12.13 -10.68
N ILE A 315 5.28 11.21 -10.89
CA ILE A 315 5.53 9.73 -10.86
C ILE A 315 6.42 9.21 -12.02
N VAL A 316 7.24 10.07 -12.64
CA VAL A 316 8.22 9.77 -13.69
C VAL A 316 7.60 9.66 -15.10
N SER A 317 7.06 10.80 -15.57
CA SER A 317 7.26 11.31 -16.94
C SER A 317 6.48 10.76 -18.15
N GLN A 318 5.18 10.40 -18.04
CA GLN A 318 4.13 10.82 -19.03
C GLN A 318 2.74 10.16 -18.90
N ASP A 319 2.55 9.10 -18.12
CA ASP A 319 1.25 8.43 -18.01
C ASP A 319 0.68 8.48 -16.59
N ASN A 320 -0.28 9.38 -16.35
CA ASN A 320 -1.09 9.32 -15.13
C ASN A 320 -2.04 8.13 -15.23
N PHE A 321 -1.53 6.95 -14.85
CA PHE A 321 -2.25 5.68 -14.95
C PHE A 321 -3.60 5.74 -14.22
N LEU A 322 -3.77 6.59 -13.19
CA LEU A 322 -5.03 6.73 -12.48
C LEU A 322 -6.10 7.37 -13.35
N THR A 323 -5.73 8.40 -14.13
CA THR A 323 -6.69 9.06 -15.02
C THR A 323 -7.23 8.06 -16.04
N SER A 324 -6.35 7.33 -16.73
CA SER A 324 -6.76 6.33 -17.73
C SER A 324 -7.51 5.15 -17.10
N THR A 325 -7.04 4.63 -15.97
CA THR A 325 -7.69 3.51 -15.26
C THR A 325 -9.09 3.89 -14.76
N LEU A 326 -9.25 5.09 -14.20
CA LEU A 326 -10.55 5.58 -13.71
C LEU A 326 -11.47 6.02 -14.85
N GLN A 327 -10.93 6.51 -15.96
CA GLN A 327 -11.71 6.78 -17.17
C GLN A 327 -12.39 5.51 -17.67
N VAL A 328 -11.64 4.39 -17.76
CA VAL A 328 -12.22 3.09 -18.13
C VAL A 328 -13.30 2.66 -17.13
N LEU A 329 -13.01 2.77 -15.82
CA LEU A 329 -14.00 2.46 -14.79
C LEU A 329 -15.30 3.27 -14.99
N PHE A 330 -15.20 4.60 -15.15
CA PHE A 330 -16.38 5.45 -15.34
C PHE A 330 -17.13 5.10 -16.62
N SER A 331 -16.44 4.78 -17.71
CA SER A 331 -17.05 4.34 -18.96
C SER A 331 -17.86 3.06 -18.76
N CYS A 332 -17.27 2.03 -18.16
CA CYS A 332 -17.95 0.77 -17.85
C CYS A 332 -19.15 0.97 -16.91
N MET A 333 -19.06 1.90 -15.94
CA MET A 333 -20.13 2.18 -14.99
C MET A 333 -21.31 2.99 -15.57
N CYS A 334 -21.11 3.64 -16.72
CA CYS A 334 -22.17 4.29 -17.48
C CYS A 334 -23.01 3.30 -18.30
N SER A 335 -22.61 2.02 -18.40
CA SER A 335 -23.36 1.02 -19.14
C SER A 335 -24.73 0.72 -18.53
N ALA A 336 -25.66 0.21 -19.36
CA ALA A 336 -27.03 -0.07 -18.94
C ALA A 336 -27.14 -1.22 -17.91
N ALA A 337 -26.10 -2.04 -17.76
CA ALA A 337 -26.06 -3.18 -16.85
C ALA A 337 -25.85 -2.79 -15.37
N VAL A 338 -25.51 -1.53 -15.10
CA VAL A 338 -25.14 -1.05 -13.76
C VAL A 338 -26.33 -0.42 -13.05
N ASP A 339 -26.48 -0.73 -11.77
CA ASP A 339 -27.53 -0.16 -10.91
C ASP A 339 -27.42 1.37 -10.78
N GLU A 340 -28.58 2.00 -10.66
CA GLU A 340 -28.73 3.46 -10.62
C GLU A 340 -28.00 4.09 -9.42
N THR A 341 -27.91 3.39 -8.29
CA THR A 341 -27.19 3.89 -7.10
C THR A 341 -25.69 3.93 -7.33
N LEU A 342 -25.14 2.89 -7.97
CA LEU A 342 -23.73 2.76 -8.29
C LEU A 342 -23.33 3.80 -9.35
N ARG A 343 -24.15 3.98 -10.39
CA ARG A 343 -23.96 5.01 -11.41
C ARG A 343 -23.90 6.42 -10.82
N LYS A 344 -24.89 6.80 -10.00
CA LYS A 344 -24.91 8.12 -9.32
C LYS A 344 -23.70 8.33 -8.41
N LYS A 345 -23.22 7.27 -7.77
CA LYS A 345 -22.02 7.36 -6.92
C LYS A 345 -20.76 7.57 -7.76
N ALA A 346 -20.65 6.88 -8.89
CA ALA A 346 -19.55 7.03 -9.85
C ALA A 346 -19.52 8.45 -10.44
N GLU A 347 -20.66 9.00 -10.87
CA GLU A 347 -20.77 10.36 -11.39
C GLU A 347 -20.33 11.42 -10.37
N LYS A 348 -20.78 11.30 -9.11
CA LYS A 348 -20.34 12.20 -8.03
C LYS A 348 -18.85 12.10 -7.77
N PHE A 349 -18.29 10.88 -7.85
CA PHE A 349 -16.88 10.65 -7.65
C PHE A 349 -16.05 11.24 -8.81
N LYS A 350 -16.46 11.02 -10.06
CA LYS A 350 -15.90 11.64 -11.27
C LYS A 350 -15.85 13.16 -11.12
N ALA A 351 -16.99 13.79 -10.78
CA ALA A 351 -17.09 15.23 -10.58
C ALA A 351 -16.16 15.75 -9.46
N HIS A 352 -16.02 15.00 -8.36
CA HIS A 352 -15.09 15.36 -7.28
C HIS A 352 -13.63 15.35 -7.77
N LEU A 353 -13.22 14.31 -8.48
CA LEU A 353 -11.86 14.19 -9.01
C LEU A 353 -11.55 15.27 -10.05
N THR A 354 -12.45 15.52 -11.00
CA THR A 354 -12.31 16.61 -11.98
C THR A 354 -12.20 17.97 -11.28
N LYS A 355 -12.99 18.22 -10.23
CA LYS A 355 -12.92 19.47 -9.48
C LYS A 355 -11.60 19.63 -8.72
N LYS A 356 -11.16 18.58 -8.02
CA LYS A 356 -9.99 18.59 -7.12
C LYS A 356 -8.67 18.56 -7.88
N PHE A 357 -8.53 17.67 -8.85
CA PHE A 357 -7.27 17.40 -9.56
C PHE A 357 -7.22 17.97 -10.97
N LYS A 358 -8.32 18.54 -11.48
CA LYS A 358 -8.43 19.06 -12.86
C LYS A 358 -8.23 17.97 -13.92
N TRP A 359 -8.54 16.72 -13.58
CA TRP A 359 -8.52 15.61 -14.54
C TRP A 359 -9.74 15.66 -15.45
N ASP A 360 -9.48 15.48 -16.74
CA ASP A 360 -10.49 15.25 -17.76
C ASP A 360 -10.64 13.75 -18.00
N PHE A 361 -11.88 13.27 -17.95
CA PHE A 361 -12.24 11.87 -18.17
C PHE A 361 -13.16 11.71 -19.39
N GLU A 362 -13.48 12.81 -20.09
CA GLU A 362 -14.26 12.80 -21.34
C GLU A 362 -13.36 12.93 -22.58
N ALA A 363 -12.12 13.40 -22.41
CA ALA A 363 -11.15 13.47 -23.49
C ALA A 363 -10.76 12.05 -23.96
N GLU A 364 -10.91 11.77 -25.25
CA GLU A 364 -10.32 10.57 -25.84
C GLU A 364 -8.79 10.74 -25.90
N PRO A 365 -8.01 9.73 -25.52
CA PRO A 365 -6.56 9.76 -25.70
C PRO A 365 -6.21 9.95 -27.18
N ASP A 366 -5.27 10.84 -27.50
CA ASP A 366 -4.86 11.12 -28.89
C ASP A 366 -4.41 9.84 -29.64
N ASP A 367 -3.89 8.85 -28.94
CA ASP A 367 -3.49 7.54 -29.49
C ASP A 367 -4.67 6.66 -29.96
N CYS A 368 -5.89 6.98 -29.52
CA CYS A 368 -7.13 6.34 -29.96
C CYS A 368 -7.84 7.15 -31.06
N ALA A 369 -7.33 8.32 -31.43
CA ALA A 369 -7.90 9.11 -32.50
C ALA A 369 -7.67 8.42 -33.86
N PRO A 370 -8.66 8.43 -34.76
CA PRO A 370 -8.47 7.90 -36.10
C PRO A 370 -7.36 8.67 -36.82
N VAL A 371 -6.47 7.95 -37.51
CA VAL A 371 -5.46 8.59 -38.37
C VAL A 371 -6.19 9.30 -39.50
N VAL A 372 -6.22 10.63 -39.44
CA VAL A 372 -6.81 11.46 -40.49
C VAL A 372 -5.84 11.50 -41.67
N VAL A 373 -6.21 10.83 -42.76
CA VAL A 373 -5.47 10.88 -44.03
C VAL A 373 -6.12 11.93 -44.92
N GLU A 374 -5.40 13.02 -45.21
CA GLU A 374 -5.84 13.98 -46.22
C GLU A 374 -5.83 13.31 -47.60
N LEU A 375 -7.00 13.24 -48.23
CA LEU A 375 -7.12 12.72 -49.58
C LEU A 375 -6.63 13.78 -50.58
N PRO A 376 -5.90 13.40 -51.64
CA PRO A 376 -5.52 14.32 -52.72
C PRO A 376 -6.76 15.01 -53.31
N GLU A 377 -6.61 16.29 -53.68
CA GLU A 377 -7.68 17.04 -54.34
C GLU A 377 -8.20 16.27 -55.57
N GLY A 378 -9.47 15.84 -55.53
CA GLY A 378 -10.14 15.13 -56.62
C GLY A 378 -10.53 13.66 -56.35
N VAL A 379 -10.24 13.10 -55.16
CA VAL A 379 -10.77 11.78 -54.79
C VAL A 379 -12.23 11.92 -54.33
N GLN A 380 -13.16 11.51 -55.19
CA GLN A 380 -14.55 11.29 -54.78
C GLN A 380 -14.62 9.96 -54.01
N VAL A 381 -15.15 10.01 -52.79
CA VAL A 381 -15.49 8.82 -51.99
C VAL A 381 -16.93 8.47 -52.37
N ASP A 382 -17.11 7.32 -53.04
CA ASP A 382 -18.43 6.78 -53.40
C ASP A 382 -19.28 6.44 -52.15
#